data_AF-A0A7Y9WKM7-F1
#
_entry.id   AF-A0A7Y9WKM7-F1
#
_cell.length_a   1.000
_cell.length_b   1.000
_cell.length_c   1.000
_cell.angle_alpha   90.00
_cell.angle_beta   90.00
_cell.angle_gamma   90.00
#
_symmetry.space_group_name_H-M   'P 1'
#
loop_
_entity.id
_entity.type
_entity.pdbx_description
1 polymer ?
#
loop_
_entity_poly.entity_id
_entity_poly.type
_entity_poly.pdbx_seq_one_letter_code
_entity_poly.pdbx_strand_id
1 'polypeptide(L)'
;MPIRFDAADAHWRVAPLPGFSAAQKDWLTRGGSLTAHLRALGAVAVRVTRESVALPWADESAALGLAPRAPVWVREVVLSVDRVPFVAAHSVTPLVASVGVWQATRRLRTRPLAELLYSDSSVARSALVSRRLTERHPLYRLAAREIAATTASPHTLVARRSVFERHGAPLMVTECFLPALWSHLAAMDSARVDDANSAQTAHPAHPRVREHGRPLEHTVSRAHAPKEVPSDDPPVERSSNERDR
;
A
#
# COMPACT_ATOMS: atom_id res chain seq x y z
N MET A 1 8.09 14.38 -14.61
CA MET A 1 6.90 15.25 -14.60
C MET A 1 6.01 14.86 -13.45
N PRO A 2 5.42 15.81 -12.70
CA PRO A 2 4.41 15.46 -11.71
C PRO A 2 3.21 14.81 -12.44
N ILE A 3 2.68 13.74 -11.85
CA ILE A 3 1.50 13.07 -12.38
C ILE A 3 0.29 14.02 -12.29
N ARG A 4 -0.58 14.02 -13.30
CA ARG A 4 -1.76 14.88 -13.35
C ARG A 4 -2.93 14.36 -12.49
N PHE A 5 -2.95 13.06 -12.26
CA PHE A 5 -4.05 12.35 -11.61
C PHE A 5 -3.77 12.14 -10.13
N ASP A 6 -4.79 12.41 -9.30
CA ASP A 6 -4.72 12.17 -7.86
C ASP A 6 -5.55 10.94 -7.50
N ALA A 7 -4.89 9.98 -6.87
CA ALA A 7 -5.56 8.82 -6.32
C ALA A 7 -6.21 9.14 -4.97
N ALA A 8 -5.87 10.24 -4.30
CA ALA A 8 -6.44 10.59 -3.00
C ALA A 8 -7.85 11.18 -3.12
N ASP A 9 -8.65 10.97 -2.08
CA ASP A 9 -9.88 11.72 -1.81
C ASP A 9 -10.22 11.64 -0.31
N ALA A 10 -11.42 12.06 0.08
CA ALA A 10 -11.86 12.01 1.48
C ALA A 10 -11.80 10.60 2.13
N HIS A 11 -11.89 9.54 1.33
CA HIS A 11 -11.89 8.15 1.78
C HIS A 11 -10.60 7.40 1.46
N TRP A 12 -9.91 7.78 0.38
CA TRP A 12 -8.65 7.22 -0.05
C TRP A 12 -7.50 8.11 0.39
N ARG A 13 -6.76 7.69 1.42
CA ARG A 13 -5.81 8.54 2.14
C ARG A 13 -4.36 8.14 1.90
N VAL A 14 -3.49 9.13 1.70
CA VAL A 14 -2.03 8.92 1.60
C VAL A 14 -1.50 8.32 2.91
N ALA A 15 -1.81 8.96 4.04
CA ALA A 15 -1.50 8.42 5.36
C ALA A 15 -2.51 7.30 5.72
N PRO A 16 -2.06 6.06 5.96
CA PRO A 16 -2.97 4.98 6.35
C PRO A 16 -3.67 5.27 7.68
N LEU A 17 -4.87 4.71 7.87
CA LEU A 17 -5.63 4.93 9.09
C LEU A 17 -4.86 4.45 10.34
N PRO A 18 -4.95 5.16 11.48
CA PRO A 18 -4.26 4.78 12.71
C PRO A 18 -4.57 3.35 13.16
N GLY A 19 -5.83 2.93 13.00
CA GLY A 19 -6.33 1.59 13.35
C GLY A 19 -5.99 0.48 12.35
N PHE A 20 -4.97 0.63 11.51
CA PHE A 20 -4.36 -0.47 10.76
C PHE A 20 -3.17 -1.05 11.56
N SER A 21 -2.96 -2.37 11.46
CA SER A 21 -1.80 -3.03 12.06
C SER A 21 -0.49 -2.61 11.38
N ALA A 22 0.66 -2.92 11.99
CA ALA A 22 1.96 -2.63 11.40
C ALA A 22 2.14 -3.29 10.02
N ALA A 23 1.81 -4.59 9.91
CA ALA A 23 1.85 -5.33 8.65
C ALA A 23 0.90 -4.72 7.59
N GLN A 24 -0.31 -4.29 7.99
CA GLN A 24 -1.22 -3.61 7.07
C GLN A 24 -0.65 -2.29 6.58
N LYS A 25 -0.12 -1.45 7.48
CA LYS A 25 0.48 -0.15 7.11
C LYS A 25 1.63 -0.33 6.12
N ASP A 26 2.53 -1.26 6.40
CA ASP A 26 3.65 -1.60 5.52
C ASP A 26 3.15 -2.05 4.14
N TRP A 27 2.29 -3.07 4.04
CA TRP A 27 1.79 -3.54 2.74
C TRP A 27 0.98 -2.49 1.97
N LEU A 28 0.27 -1.59 2.66
CA LEU A 28 -0.47 -0.50 2.03
C LEU A 28 0.43 0.59 1.44
N THR A 29 1.58 0.86 2.05
CA THR A 29 2.50 1.93 1.61
C THR A 29 3.69 1.42 0.81
N ARG A 30 3.92 0.10 0.80
CA ARG A 30 5.05 -0.52 0.12
C ARG A 30 5.04 -0.22 -1.38
N GLY A 31 5.99 0.62 -1.80
CA GLY A 31 6.24 0.96 -3.20
C GLY A 31 6.75 -0.23 -4.01
N GLY A 32 6.85 -0.09 -5.33
CA GLY A 32 7.26 -1.19 -6.21
C GLY A 32 6.14 -2.19 -6.54
N SER A 33 6.51 -3.27 -7.22
CA SER A 33 5.57 -4.27 -7.75
C SER A 33 4.98 -5.14 -6.65
N LEU A 34 3.65 -5.13 -6.49
CA LEU A 34 2.95 -6.04 -5.57
C LEU A 34 3.27 -7.52 -5.87
N THR A 35 3.29 -7.89 -7.15
CA THR A 35 3.61 -9.26 -7.57
C THR A 35 5.04 -9.65 -7.17
N ALA A 36 6.00 -8.71 -7.20
CA ALA A 36 7.35 -8.99 -6.73
C ALA A 36 7.38 -9.27 -5.22
N HIS A 37 6.66 -8.50 -4.40
CA HIS A 37 6.55 -8.78 -2.97
C HIS A 37 5.85 -10.10 -2.67
N LEU A 38 4.79 -10.43 -3.42
CA LEU A 38 4.10 -11.70 -3.25
C LEU A 38 4.98 -12.90 -3.63
N ARG A 39 5.86 -12.75 -4.63
CA ARG A 39 6.83 -13.81 -5.01
C ARG A 39 7.84 -14.11 -3.91
N ALA A 40 8.12 -13.16 -3.02
CA ALA A 40 8.95 -13.40 -1.84
C ALA A 40 8.25 -14.26 -0.77
N LEU A 41 6.93 -14.48 -0.89
CA LEU A 41 6.15 -15.32 0.02
C LEU A 41 5.91 -16.74 -0.52
N GLY A 42 6.11 -16.98 -1.82
CA GLY A 42 5.85 -18.26 -2.46
C GLY A 42 5.54 -18.16 -3.96
N ALA A 43 5.04 -19.23 -4.56
CA ALA A 43 4.74 -19.29 -5.99
C ALA A 43 3.48 -18.48 -6.32
N VAL A 44 3.64 -17.43 -7.13
CA VAL A 44 2.54 -16.53 -7.50
C VAL A 44 1.81 -16.99 -8.76
N ALA A 45 0.49 -17.06 -8.68
CA ALA A 45 -0.41 -17.26 -9.82
C ALA A 45 -1.38 -16.08 -9.97
N VAL A 46 -1.65 -15.71 -11.23
CA VAL A 46 -2.66 -14.70 -11.60
C VAL A 46 -3.84 -15.39 -12.25
N ARG A 47 -5.03 -15.23 -11.67
CA ARG A 47 -6.29 -15.67 -12.28
C ARG A 47 -7.10 -14.45 -12.71
N VAL A 48 -7.47 -14.40 -13.98
CA VAL A 48 -8.36 -13.35 -14.50
C VAL A 48 -9.80 -13.71 -14.18
N THR A 49 -10.53 -12.82 -13.49
CA THR A 49 -11.95 -13.01 -13.16
C THR A 49 -12.86 -12.27 -14.13
N ARG A 50 -12.39 -11.15 -14.71
CA ARG A 50 -13.17 -10.35 -15.65
C ARG A 50 -12.27 -9.46 -16.51
N GLU A 51 -12.59 -9.38 -17.80
CA GLU A 51 -12.06 -8.40 -18.73
C GLU A 51 -13.20 -7.91 -19.63
N SER A 52 -13.55 -6.62 -19.54
CA SER A 52 -14.71 -6.09 -20.27
C SER A 52 -14.69 -4.58 -20.38
N VAL A 53 -15.46 -4.06 -21.34
CA VAL A 53 -15.85 -2.64 -21.33
C VAL A 53 -16.93 -2.44 -20.27
N ALA A 54 -16.80 -1.39 -19.45
CA ALA A 54 -17.77 -1.06 -18.43
C ALA A 54 -17.82 0.45 -18.16
N LEU A 55 -18.66 0.85 -17.21
CA LEU A 55 -18.59 2.18 -16.61
C LEU A 55 -17.66 2.13 -15.38
N PRO A 56 -16.89 3.21 -15.13
CA PRO A 56 -16.08 3.34 -13.93
C PRO A 56 -16.95 3.37 -12.67
N TRP A 57 -16.43 2.94 -11.53
CA TRP A 57 -17.07 3.22 -10.25
C TRP A 57 -16.98 4.72 -9.91
N ALA A 58 -17.82 5.14 -8.98
CA ALA A 58 -18.01 6.57 -8.67
C ALA A 58 -16.69 7.25 -8.22
N ASP A 59 -15.90 6.56 -7.41
CA ASP A 59 -14.62 7.07 -6.90
C ASP A 59 -13.47 6.99 -7.92
N GLU A 60 -13.65 6.25 -9.01
CA GLU A 60 -12.68 6.12 -10.09
C GLU A 60 -12.80 7.26 -11.09
N SER A 61 -14.03 7.69 -11.37
CA SER A 61 -14.29 8.78 -12.33
C SER A 61 -13.58 10.06 -11.90
N ALA A 62 -13.65 10.40 -10.61
CA ALA A 62 -12.98 11.57 -10.05
C ALA A 62 -11.46 11.44 -10.10
N ALA A 63 -10.91 10.31 -9.65
CA ALA A 63 -9.47 10.06 -9.62
C ALA A 63 -8.83 10.08 -11.01
N LEU A 64 -9.58 9.64 -12.04
CA LEU A 64 -9.12 9.59 -13.42
C LEU A 64 -9.53 10.80 -14.26
N GLY A 65 -10.21 11.80 -13.70
CA GLY A 65 -10.68 12.98 -14.43
C GLY A 65 -11.61 12.63 -15.60
N LEU A 66 -12.44 11.58 -15.45
CA LEU A 66 -13.32 11.11 -16.50
C LEU A 66 -14.61 11.94 -16.57
N ALA A 67 -15.10 12.15 -17.78
CA ALA A 67 -16.47 12.63 -17.97
C ALA A 67 -17.47 11.62 -17.38
N PRO A 68 -18.63 12.08 -16.86
CA PRO A 68 -19.67 11.19 -16.36
C PRO A 68 -20.02 10.10 -17.37
N ARG A 69 -20.03 8.85 -16.93
CA ARG A 69 -20.37 7.66 -17.74
C ARG A 69 -19.44 7.41 -18.94
N ALA A 70 -18.24 7.99 -18.97
CA ALA A 70 -17.25 7.64 -19.98
C ALA A 70 -16.86 6.15 -19.85
N PRO A 71 -16.85 5.37 -20.94
CA PRO A 71 -16.55 3.95 -20.86
C PRO A 71 -15.07 3.72 -20.55
N VAL A 72 -14.81 2.68 -19.76
CA VAL A 72 -13.47 2.21 -19.37
C VAL A 72 -13.28 0.76 -19.78
N TRP A 73 -12.02 0.38 -19.98
CA TRP A 73 -11.63 -1.02 -19.98
C TRP A 73 -11.36 -1.45 -18.53
N VAL A 74 -12.06 -2.49 -18.08
CA VAL A 74 -11.91 -3.09 -16.76
C VAL A 74 -11.14 -4.40 -16.90
N ARG A 75 -10.18 -4.61 -16.00
CA ARG A 75 -9.56 -5.90 -15.75
C ARG A 75 -9.59 -6.21 -14.26
N GLU A 76 -10.14 -7.36 -13.91
CA GLU A 76 -10.20 -7.89 -12.56
C GLU A 76 -9.39 -9.19 -12.49
N VAL A 77 -8.57 -9.30 -11.44
CA VAL A 77 -7.71 -10.47 -11.23
C VAL A 77 -7.64 -10.84 -9.75
N VAL A 78 -7.27 -12.09 -9.50
CA VAL A 78 -6.92 -12.60 -8.18
C VAL A 78 -5.48 -13.07 -8.22
N LEU A 79 -4.69 -12.57 -7.27
CA LEU A 79 -3.30 -12.98 -7.04
C LEU A 79 -3.30 -14.00 -5.91
N SER A 80 -2.79 -15.19 -6.21
CA SER A 80 -2.64 -16.28 -5.25
C SER A 80 -1.17 -16.58 -5.01
N VAL A 81 -0.82 -16.93 -3.78
CA VAL A 81 0.48 -17.48 -3.39
C VAL A 81 0.24 -18.92 -2.98
N ASP A 82 0.95 -19.87 -3.59
CA ASP A 82 0.81 -21.31 -3.33
C ASP A 82 -0.64 -21.80 -3.38
N ARG A 83 -1.39 -21.28 -4.37
CA ARG A 83 -2.83 -21.52 -4.62
C ARG A 83 -3.79 -20.90 -3.61
N VAL A 84 -3.31 -20.11 -2.65
CA VAL A 84 -4.14 -19.39 -1.69
C VAL A 84 -4.34 -17.94 -2.14
N PRO A 85 -5.58 -17.44 -2.29
CA PRO A 85 -5.84 -16.09 -2.77
C PRO A 85 -5.44 -15.06 -1.70
N PHE A 86 -4.51 -14.16 -2.05
CA PHE A 86 -4.00 -13.13 -1.16
C PHE A 86 -4.51 -11.73 -1.51
N VAL A 87 -4.75 -11.46 -2.80
CA VAL A 87 -5.19 -10.14 -3.26
C VAL A 87 -6.21 -10.30 -4.36
N ALA A 88 -7.28 -9.51 -4.27
CA ALA A 88 -8.21 -9.30 -5.36
C ALA A 88 -8.02 -7.88 -5.90
N ALA A 89 -7.76 -7.74 -7.20
CA ALA A 89 -7.36 -6.48 -7.81
C ALA A 89 -8.29 -6.10 -8.96
N HIS A 90 -8.48 -4.80 -9.10
CA HIS A 90 -9.30 -4.15 -10.12
C HIS A 90 -8.46 -3.06 -10.79
N SER A 91 -8.46 -3.04 -12.11
CA SER A 91 -7.74 -2.05 -12.90
C SER A 91 -8.63 -1.44 -13.96
N VAL A 92 -8.54 -0.12 -14.13
CA VAL A 92 -9.35 0.65 -15.07
C VAL A 92 -8.54 1.68 -15.83
N THR A 93 -8.83 1.81 -17.11
CA THR A 93 -8.28 2.86 -17.98
C THR A 93 -9.36 3.33 -18.96
N PRO A 94 -9.36 4.60 -19.41
CA PRO A 94 -10.27 5.06 -20.45
C PRO A 94 -10.31 4.10 -21.65
N LEU A 95 -11.49 3.84 -22.20
CA LEU A 95 -11.64 2.88 -23.29
C LEU A 95 -10.72 3.21 -24.48
N VAL A 96 -10.61 4.49 -24.84
CA VAL A 96 -9.70 4.96 -25.90
C VAL A 96 -8.24 4.70 -25.58
N ALA A 97 -7.84 4.85 -24.32
CA ALA A 97 -6.46 4.58 -23.89
C ALA A 97 -6.17 3.08 -23.90
N SER A 98 -7.17 2.23 -23.63
CA SER A 98 -7.05 0.76 -23.67
C SER A 98 -6.77 0.18 -25.05
N VAL A 99 -6.96 0.94 -26.13
CA VAL A 99 -6.61 0.54 -27.51
C VAL A 99 -5.42 1.34 -28.06
N GLY A 100 -4.93 2.34 -27.32
CA GLY A 100 -3.77 3.16 -27.65
C GLY A 100 -2.63 2.93 -26.66
N VAL A 101 -2.34 3.94 -25.83
CA VAL A 101 -1.20 3.93 -24.89
C VAL A 101 -1.18 2.68 -23.98
N TRP A 102 -2.35 2.24 -23.53
CA TRP A 102 -2.52 1.08 -22.67
C TRP A 102 -2.98 -0.18 -23.42
N GLN A 103 -2.77 -0.29 -24.74
CA GLN A 103 -3.18 -1.45 -25.54
C GLN A 103 -2.68 -2.80 -25.02
N ALA A 104 -1.49 -2.81 -24.42
CA ALA A 104 -0.89 -4.03 -23.88
C ALA A 104 -1.70 -4.60 -22.70
N THR A 105 -2.50 -3.77 -21.99
CA THR A 105 -3.38 -4.23 -20.91
C THR A 105 -4.43 -5.25 -21.41
N ARG A 106 -4.88 -5.14 -22.66
CA ARG A 106 -5.78 -6.11 -23.31
C ARG A 106 -5.11 -7.42 -23.71
N ARG A 107 -3.77 -7.45 -23.72
CA ARG A 107 -2.95 -8.59 -24.16
C ARG A 107 -2.17 -9.24 -23.01
N LEU A 108 -2.50 -8.87 -21.77
CA LEU A 108 -1.82 -9.41 -20.59
C LEU A 108 -2.06 -10.90 -20.41
N ARG A 109 -3.27 -11.41 -20.72
CA ARG A 109 -3.68 -12.78 -20.41
C ARG A 109 -3.46 -13.06 -18.91
N THR A 110 -2.57 -13.96 -18.54
CA THR A 110 -2.19 -14.26 -17.14
C THR A 110 -0.92 -13.55 -16.69
N ARG A 111 -0.32 -12.70 -17.53
CA ARG A 111 0.85 -11.91 -17.13
C ARG A 111 0.45 -10.83 -16.11
N PRO A 112 1.26 -10.62 -15.06
CA PRO A 112 1.06 -9.54 -14.11
C PRO A 112 1.11 -8.18 -14.78
N LEU A 113 0.15 -7.29 -14.45
CA LEU A 113 0.16 -5.91 -14.93
C LEU A 113 1.43 -5.16 -14.53
N ALA A 114 2.05 -5.52 -13.40
CA ALA A 114 3.28 -4.89 -12.94
C ALA A 114 4.44 -4.99 -13.95
N GLU A 115 4.49 -6.03 -14.78
CA GLU A 115 5.51 -6.15 -15.84
C GLU A 115 5.39 -5.01 -16.85
N LEU A 116 4.17 -4.55 -17.14
CA LEU A 116 3.93 -3.38 -17.98
C LEU A 116 4.33 -2.07 -17.29
N LEU A 117 4.05 -1.96 -15.99
CA LEU A 117 4.11 -0.69 -15.27
C LEU A 117 5.51 -0.32 -14.77
N TYR A 118 6.35 -1.31 -14.47
CA TYR A 118 7.68 -1.10 -13.86
C TYR A 118 8.84 -1.33 -14.83
N SER A 119 8.59 -1.83 -16.04
CA SER A 119 9.62 -1.99 -17.07
C SER A 119 9.79 -0.77 -17.99
N ASP A 120 8.86 0.17 -17.93
CA ASP A 120 8.80 1.34 -18.82
C ASP A 120 9.02 2.63 -18.01
N SER A 121 10.15 3.29 -18.23
CA SER A 121 10.51 4.52 -17.52
C SER A 121 9.66 5.73 -17.91
N SER A 122 8.84 5.64 -18.97
CA SER A 122 7.87 6.68 -19.34
C SER A 122 6.61 6.68 -18.47
N VAL A 123 6.44 5.65 -17.63
CA VAL A 123 5.30 5.52 -16.73
C VAL A 123 5.57 6.27 -15.43
N ALA A 124 4.78 7.30 -15.16
CA ALA A 124 4.72 7.97 -13.87
C ALA A 124 3.66 7.32 -12.98
N ARG A 125 3.80 7.49 -11.65
CA ARG A 125 2.89 6.90 -10.67
C ARG A 125 2.53 7.92 -9.59
N SER A 126 1.25 7.98 -9.21
CA SER A 126 0.76 8.73 -8.06
C SER A 126 1.27 8.14 -6.74
N ALA A 127 1.07 8.88 -5.66
CA ALA A 127 1.16 8.31 -4.32
C ALA A 127 0.26 7.08 -4.20
N LEU A 128 0.72 6.11 -3.41
CA LEU A 128 -0.14 5.06 -2.89
C LEU A 128 -1.08 5.67 -1.86
N VAL A 129 -2.35 5.34 -1.97
CA VAL A 129 -3.36 5.72 -0.99
C VAL A 129 -4.12 4.49 -0.54
N SER A 130 -4.68 4.53 0.66
CA SER A 130 -5.31 3.38 1.29
C SER A 130 -6.69 3.71 1.83
N ARG A 131 -7.52 2.66 1.94
CA ARG A 131 -8.89 2.75 2.44
C ARG A 131 -9.29 1.45 3.12
N ARG A 132 -10.16 1.57 4.14
CA ARG A 132 -10.95 0.46 4.67
C ARG A 132 -12.25 0.35 3.87
N LEU A 133 -12.46 -0.80 3.24
CA LEU A 133 -13.63 -1.11 2.44
C LEU A 133 -14.70 -1.79 3.28
N THR A 134 -15.96 -1.49 2.99
CA THR A 134 -17.13 -2.19 3.51
C THR A 134 -17.87 -2.85 2.36
N GLU A 135 -18.87 -3.68 2.67
CA GLU A 135 -19.76 -4.36 1.71
C GLU A 135 -20.39 -3.45 0.64
N ARG A 136 -20.53 -2.16 0.95
CA ARG A 136 -21.08 -1.17 0.03
C ARG A 136 -20.18 -0.96 -1.20
N HIS A 137 -18.86 -1.12 -1.04
CA HIS A 137 -17.91 -0.91 -2.11
C HIS A 137 -17.86 -2.11 -3.09
N PRO A 138 -17.92 -1.90 -4.42
CA PRO A 138 -17.88 -3.00 -5.39
C PRO A 138 -16.65 -3.91 -5.26
N LEU A 139 -15.48 -3.32 -5.01
CA LEU A 139 -14.25 -4.08 -4.77
C LEU A 139 -14.33 -5.04 -3.57
N TYR A 140 -15.08 -4.69 -2.51
CA TYR A 140 -15.30 -5.63 -1.41
C TYR A 140 -16.04 -6.87 -1.91
N ARG A 141 -17.08 -6.71 -2.73
CA ARG A 141 -17.89 -7.83 -3.23
C ARG A 141 -17.07 -8.74 -4.16
N LEU A 142 -16.17 -8.15 -4.94
CA LEU A 142 -15.20 -8.89 -5.73
C LEU A 142 -14.29 -9.72 -4.83
N ALA A 143 -13.71 -9.09 -3.80
CA ALA A 143 -12.78 -9.74 -2.88
C ALA A 143 -13.45 -10.81 -2.01
N ALA A 144 -14.69 -10.58 -1.56
CA ALA A 144 -15.44 -11.49 -0.70
C ALA A 144 -15.75 -12.85 -1.38
N ARG A 145 -15.84 -12.88 -2.72
CA ARG A 145 -16.00 -14.14 -3.48
C ARG A 145 -14.80 -15.08 -3.37
N GLU A 146 -13.65 -14.53 -3.00
CA GLU A 146 -12.37 -15.24 -2.93
C GLU A 146 -12.01 -15.65 -1.50
N ILE A 147 -12.84 -15.28 -0.52
CA ILE A 147 -12.68 -15.70 0.87
C ILE A 147 -13.32 -17.07 1.02
N ALA A 148 -12.56 -18.03 1.55
CA ALA A 148 -13.04 -19.40 1.74
C ALA A 148 -14.33 -19.42 2.57
N ALA A 149 -15.30 -20.25 2.17
CA ALA A 149 -16.60 -20.35 2.85
C ALA A 149 -16.50 -20.80 4.32
N THR A 150 -15.39 -21.47 4.68
CA THR A 150 -15.09 -21.90 6.06
C THR A 150 -14.56 -20.77 6.94
N THR A 151 -14.28 -19.60 6.38
CA THR A 151 -13.82 -18.41 7.11
C THR A 151 -14.99 -17.43 7.21
N ALA A 152 -15.26 -16.92 8.42
CA ALA A 152 -16.21 -15.82 8.57
C ALA A 152 -15.74 -14.61 7.74
N SER A 153 -16.55 -14.18 6.78
CA SER A 153 -16.23 -13.03 5.94
C SER A 153 -16.10 -11.78 6.83
N PRO A 154 -14.95 -11.08 6.81
CA PRO A 154 -14.76 -9.92 7.65
C PRO A 154 -15.63 -8.77 7.15
N HIS A 155 -16.33 -8.07 8.04
CA HIS A 155 -17.17 -6.92 7.68
C HIS A 155 -16.41 -5.78 6.97
N THR A 156 -15.08 -5.77 7.07
CA THR A 156 -14.23 -4.81 6.36
C THR A 156 -13.00 -5.46 5.78
N LEU A 157 -12.56 -4.94 4.63
CA LEU A 157 -11.30 -5.29 4.01
C LEU A 157 -10.42 -4.05 3.87
N VAL A 158 -9.14 -4.26 3.60
CA VAL A 158 -8.16 -3.18 3.48
C VAL A 158 -7.66 -3.16 2.05
N ALA A 159 -7.65 -1.99 1.43
CA ALA A 159 -7.24 -1.82 0.05
C ALA A 159 -6.32 -0.63 -0.12
N ARG A 160 -5.52 -0.67 -1.18
CA ARG A 160 -4.74 0.46 -1.68
C ARG A 160 -5.05 0.72 -3.14
N ARG A 161 -4.88 1.97 -3.58
CA ARG A 161 -4.96 2.34 -5.00
C ARG A 161 -3.84 3.30 -5.38
N SER A 162 -3.56 3.34 -6.68
CA SER A 162 -2.65 4.31 -7.29
C SER A 162 -3.01 4.47 -8.77
N VAL A 163 -2.75 5.66 -9.30
CA VAL A 163 -2.88 5.96 -10.73
C VAL A 163 -1.50 5.94 -11.37
N PHE A 164 -1.41 5.24 -12.49
CA PHE A 164 -0.27 5.25 -13.40
C PHE A 164 -0.62 6.14 -14.58
N GLU A 165 0.33 6.95 -15.03
CA GLU A 165 0.18 7.83 -16.18
C GLU A 165 1.28 7.54 -17.18
N ARG A 166 0.90 7.40 -18.44
CA ARG A 166 1.82 7.28 -19.56
C ARG A 166 1.31 8.17 -20.69
N HIS A 167 2.16 9.06 -21.21
CA HIS A 167 1.80 10.00 -22.29
C HIS A 167 0.44 10.69 -22.08
N GLY A 168 0.14 11.13 -20.84
CA GLY A 168 -1.13 11.76 -20.50
C GLY A 168 -2.33 10.82 -20.29
N ALA A 169 -2.18 9.52 -20.54
CA ALA A 169 -3.24 8.53 -20.42
C ALA A 169 -3.20 7.83 -19.04
N PRO A 170 -4.30 7.85 -18.26
CA PRO A 170 -4.33 7.22 -16.95
C PRO A 170 -4.67 5.73 -17.01
N LEU A 171 -4.14 4.99 -16.04
CA LEU A 171 -4.52 3.62 -15.68
C LEU A 171 -4.49 3.52 -14.16
N MET A 172 -5.64 3.27 -13.54
CA MET A 172 -5.72 3.06 -12.10
C MET A 172 -5.66 1.58 -11.76
N VAL A 173 -4.98 1.28 -10.66
CA VAL A 173 -4.93 -0.05 -10.07
C VAL A 173 -5.37 0.06 -8.61
N THR A 174 -6.36 -0.75 -8.25
CA THR A 174 -6.87 -0.87 -6.88
C THR A 174 -6.71 -2.32 -6.43
N GLU A 175 -6.06 -2.53 -5.29
CA GLU A 175 -5.66 -3.83 -4.76
C GLU A 175 -6.30 -4.01 -3.38
N CYS A 176 -7.12 -5.05 -3.22
CA CYS A 176 -7.77 -5.41 -1.95
C CYS A 176 -7.10 -6.65 -1.36
N PHE A 177 -6.58 -6.51 -0.15
CA PHE A 177 -5.85 -7.56 0.56
C PHE A 177 -6.82 -8.48 1.32
N LEU A 178 -6.66 -9.79 1.11
CA LEU A 178 -7.53 -10.84 1.66
C LEU A 178 -7.01 -11.35 3.01
N PRO A 179 -7.89 -11.92 3.86
CA PRO A 179 -7.51 -12.43 5.18
C PRO A 179 -6.34 -13.41 5.18
N ALA A 180 -6.25 -14.26 4.16
CA ALA A 180 -5.21 -15.28 4.06
C ALA A 180 -3.79 -14.70 4.02
N LEU A 181 -3.60 -13.51 3.42
CA LEU A 181 -2.30 -12.82 3.45
C LEU A 181 -1.92 -12.47 4.89
N TRP A 182 -2.85 -11.91 5.67
CA TRP A 182 -2.58 -11.49 7.04
C TRP A 182 -2.30 -12.68 7.95
N SER A 183 -3.06 -13.78 7.80
CA SER A 183 -2.80 -15.04 8.50
C SER A 183 -1.43 -15.61 8.15
N HIS A 184 -1.04 -15.58 6.88
CA HIS A 184 0.26 -16.06 6.43
C HIS A 184 1.41 -15.23 7.02
N LEU A 185 1.32 -13.90 6.99
CA LEU A 185 2.35 -13.01 7.56
C LEU A 185 2.48 -13.21 9.08
N ALA A 186 1.35 -13.35 9.79
CA ALA A 186 1.37 -13.61 11.23
C ALA A 186 2.06 -14.95 11.55
N ALA A 187 1.77 -16.01 10.80
CA ALA A 187 2.40 -17.32 10.98
C ALA A 187 3.92 -17.27 10.71
N MET A 188 4.35 -16.54 9.68
CA MET A 188 5.78 -16.34 9.40
C MET A 188 6.49 -15.57 10.52
N ASP A 189 5.85 -14.56 11.09
CA ASP A 189 6.44 -13.78 12.18
C ASP A 189 6.55 -14.63 13.46
N SER A 190 5.55 -15.46 13.78
CA SER A 190 5.63 -16.41 14.88
C SER A 190 6.79 -17.41 14.69
N ALA A 191 6.91 -18.01 13.50
CA ALA A 191 7.99 -18.96 13.21
C ALA A 191 9.40 -18.34 13.37
N ARG A 192 9.58 -17.08 12.93
CA ARG A 192 10.86 -16.37 13.10
C ARG A 192 11.21 -16.11 14.56
N VAL A 193 10.21 -15.80 15.39
CA VAL A 193 10.39 -15.58 16.83
C VAL A 193 10.78 -16.89 17.50
N ASP A 194 10.14 -18.00 17.13
CA ASP A 194 10.44 -19.33 17.67
C ASP A 194 11.85 -19.80 17.27
N ASP A 195 12.27 -19.58 16.02
CA ASP A 195 13.63 -19.89 15.55
C ASP A 195 14.69 -19.05 16.28
N ALA A 196 14.45 -17.75 16.47
CA ALA A 196 15.37 -16.86 17.19
C ALA A 196 15.50 -17.26 18.68
N ASN A 197 14.40 -17.64 19.32
CA ASN A 197 14.40 -18.06 20.73
C ASN A 197 15.05 -19.44 20.91
N SER A 198 14.89 -20.34 19.92
CA SER A 198 15.55 -21.65 19.87
C SER A 198 17.06 -21.53 19.64
N ALA A 199 17.49 -20.60 18.80
CA ALA A 199 18.91 -20.30 18.59
C ALA A 199 19.57 -19.69 19.84
N GLN A 200 18.83 -18.92 20.64
CA GLN A 200 19.32 -18.32 21.89
C GLN A 200 19.42 -19.33 23.05
N THR A 201 18.58 -20.36 23.07
CA THR A 201 18.62 -21.43 24.08
C THR A 201 19.65 -22.52 23.79
N ALA A 202 20.20 -22.58 22.57
CA ALA A 202 21.21 -23.57 22.16
C ALA A 202 22.67 -23.20 22.49
N HIS A 203 22.93 -22.12 23.24
CA HIS A 203 24.29 -21.86 23.74
C HIS A 203 24.63 -22.81 24.91
N PRO A 204 25.65 -23.69 24.78
CA PRO A 204 26.08 -24.50 25.91
C PRO A 204 26.63 -23.57 26.99
N ALA A 205 26.13 -23.74 28.22
CA ALA A 205 26.64 -23.06 29.40
C ALA A 205 28.09 -23.48 29.65
N HIS A 206 29.05 -22.76 29.05
CA HIS A 206 30.44 -22.80 29.49
C HIS A 206 30.52 -22.07 30.84
N PRO A 207 31.02 -22.72 31.91
CA PRO A 207 31.16 -22.07 33.20
C PRO A 207 32.23 -20.98 33.09
N ARG A 208 31.82 -19.71 33.18
CA ARG A 208 32.75 -18.58 33.32
C ARG A 208 33.35 -18.63 34.72
N VAL A 209 34.59 -19.08 34.80
CA VAL A 209 35.46 -18.93 35.98
C VAL A 209 35.60 -17.42 36.26
N ARG A 210 35.21 -17.02 37.47
CA ARG A 210 35.40 -15.66 37.98
C ARG A 210 36.87 -15.47 38.31
N GLU A 211 37.50 -14.45 37.73
CA GLU A 211 38.77 -13.93 38.25
C GLU A 211 38.53 -12.57 38.90
N HIS A 212 39.00 -12.46 40.15
CA HIS A 212 38.86 -11.29 41.01
C HIS A 212 39.92 -10.23 40.69
N GLY A 213 39.50 -8.97 40.58
CA GLY A 213 40.38 -7.80 40.58
C GLY A 213 39.62 -6.53 40.99
N ARG A 214 39.74 -6.18 42.28
CA ARG A 214 39.23 -4.98 42.99
C ARG A 214 39.86 -3.65 42.48
N PRO A 215 39.53 -2.46 43.04
CA PRO A 215 38.28 -1.92 43.61
C PRO A 215 37.92 -0.51 43.08
N LEU A 216 36.75 -0.03 43.52
CA LEU A 216 36.14 1.30 43.31
C LEU A 216 37.00 2.47 43.84
N GLU A 217 37.04 3.56 43.06
CA GLU A 217 37.33 4.92 43.54
C GLU A 217 36.22 5.85 43.03
N HIS A 218 35.67 6.62 43.97
CA HIS A 218 34.57 7.56 43.81
C HIS A 218 35.08 8.92 43.29
N THR A 219 34.32 9.61 42.44
CA THR A 219 34.22 11.08 42.55
C THR A 219 32.94 11.62 41.89
N VAL A 220 32.49 12.74 42.43
CA VAL A 220 31.12 13.24 42.51
C VAL A 220 30.93 14.50 41.64
N SER A 221 29.67 14.78 41.26
CA SER A 221 29.13 16.10 40.80
C SER A 221 29.56 16.57 39.39
N ARG A 222 28.81 17.36 38.62
CA ARG A 222 27.73 18.33 38.89
C ARG A 222 26.98 18.62 37.57
N ALA A 223 25.73 19.06 37.65
CA ALA A 223 24.92 19.54 36.52
C ALA A 223 25.25 20.99 36.11
N HIS A 224 25.16 21.32 34.81
CA HIS A 224 24.77 22.66 34.33
C HIS A 224 24.33 22.72 32.85
N ALA A 225 23.10 23.25 32.67
CA ALA A 225 22.50 24.05 31.60
C ALA A 225 22.69 23.75 30.09
N PRO A 226 21.59 23.77 29.28
CA PRO A 226 21.64 23.96 27.83
C PRO A 226 21.73 25.45 27.45
N LYS A 227 22.50 25.75 26.39
CA LYS A 227 22.61 27.06 25.75
C LYS A 227 21.46 27.30 24.76
N GLU A 228 21.09 28.58 24.69
CA GLU A 228 20.02 29.23 23.92
C GLU A 228 20.03 28.96 22.40
N VAL A 229 18.83 29.00 21.81
CA VAL A 229 18.59 29.33 20.40
C VAL A 229 17.73 30.60 20.38
N PRO A 230 18.09 31.67 19.65
CA PRO A 230 17.31 32.89 19.59
C PRO A 230 16.07 32.72 18.70
N SER A 231 14.94 33.19 19.19
CA SER A 231 13.71 33.46 18.46
C SER A 231 13.88 34.69 17.57
N ASP A 232 13.60 34.56 16.28
CA ASP A 232 13.43 35.69 15.36
C ASP A 232 12.01 35.62 14.78
N ASP A 233 11.10 36.36 15.42
CA ASP A 233 9.75 36.66 14.94
C ASP A 233 9.80 38.03 14.23
N PRO A 234 9.41 38.14 12.95
CA PRO A 234 9.25 39.45 12.32
C PRO A 234 7.91 40.12 12.70
N PRO A 235 7.87 41.45 12.82
CA PRO A 235 6.73 42.18 13.35
C PRO A 235 5.56 42.29 12.37
N VAL A 236 4.36 42.25 12.96
CA VAL A 236 3.06 42.53 12.35
C VAL A 236 2.94 44.04 12.11
N GLU A 237 2.97 44.47 10.85
CA GLU A 237 2.47 45.79 10.45
C GLU A 237 0.97 45.70 10.12
N ARG A 238 0.17 46.31 10.99
CA ARG A 238 -1.21 46.71 10.67
C ARG A 238 -1.13 48.05 9.94
N SER A 239 -1.60 48.09 8.70
CA SER A 239 -2.05 49.33 8.09
C SER A 239 -3.53 49.25 7.80
N SER A 240 -4.24 50.09 8.56
CA SER A 240 -5.56 50.62 8.28
C SER A 240 -5.62 51.13 6.84
N ASN A 241 -6.69 50.84 6.13
CA ASN A 241 -7.24 51.86 5.24
C ASN A 241 -8.76 51.76 5.20
N GLU A 242 -9.34 52.89 5.57
CA GLU A 242 -10.74 53.23 5.59
C GLU A 242 -11.01 54.13 4.37
N ARG A 243 -12.25 54.10 3.88
CA ARG A 243 -12.98 55.10 3.08
C ARG A 243 -13.20 54.88 1.58
N ASP A 244 -14.49 54.95 1.28
CA ASP A 244 -15.18 55.68 0.22
C ASP A 244 -15.06 55.18 -1.22
N ARG A 245 -16.10 54.49 -1.70
CA ARG A 245 -17.20 55.05 -2.51
C ARG A 245 -18.22 53.98 -2.90
#